data_AF-A0A8H6M760-F1
#
_entry.id   AF-A0A8H6M760-F1
#
_cell.length_a   1.000
_cell.length_b   1.000
_cell.length_c   1.000
_cell.angle_alpha   90.00
_cell.angle_beta   90.00
_cell.angle_gamma   90.00
#
_symmetry.space_group_name_H-M   'P 1'
#
loop_
_entity.id
_entity.type
_entity.pdbx_description
1 polymer ?
#
loop_
_entity_poly.entity_id
_entity_poly.type
_entity_poly.pdbx_seq_one_letter_code
_entity_poly.pdbx_strand_id
1 'polypeptide(L)' 'MVVEGKTKFGEVAYFFQAPVRGTNTALAMVSMCEDPHQGLLDESYGMLCVTKWETGKNMAVVEAKSIDSVVAFLPF' A
#
# COMPACT_ATOMS: atom_id res chain seq x y z
N MET A 1 -5.01 0.14 3.12
CA MET A 1 -5.22 -1.31 3.24
C MET A 1 -4.64 -1.78 4.55
N VAL A 2 -5.30 -2.72 5.22
CA VAL A 2 -4.78 -3.36 6.43
C VAL A 2 -4.22 -4.73 6.07
N VAL A 3 -2.91 -4.92 6.29
CA VAL A 3 -2.21 -6.19 6.10
C VAL A 3 -1.64 -6.61 7.45
N GLU A 4 -2.00 -7.82 7.91
CA GLU A 4 -1.59 -8.33 9.23
C GLU A 4 -1.91 -7.38 10.40
N GLY A 5 -3.05 -6.68 10.33
CA GLY A 5 -3.48 -5.73 11.36
C GLY A 5 -2.75 -4.38 11.35
N LYS A 6 -1.85 -4.14 10.39
CA LYS A 6 -1.14 -2.87 10.22
C LYS A 6 -1.64 -2.14 8.98
N THR A 7 -1.84 -0.83 9.11
CA THR A 7 -2.07 0.03 7.95
C THR A 7 -0.82 0.04 7.09
N LYS A 8 -0.99 -0.30 5.81
CA LYS A 8 0.06 -0.26 4.80
C LYS A 8 -0.33 0.67 3.66
N PHE A 9 0.67 1.34 3.12
CA PHE A 9 0.58 2.24 1.98
C PHE A 9 1.33 1.66 0.79
N GLY A 10 0.92 2.04 -0.40
CA GLY A 10 1.54 1.59 -1.63
C GLY A 10 0.90 2.28 -2.84
N GLU A 11 1.59 2.21 -3.96
CA GLU A 11 1.12 2.72 -5.24
C GLU A 11 0.44 1.60 -6.02
N VAL A 12 -0.79 1.84 -6.49
CA VAL A 12 -1.46 0.92 -7.40
C VAL A 12 -0.87 1.06 -8.80
N ALA A 13 -0.26 0.00 -9.31
CA ALA A 13 0.28 -0.03 -10.67
C ALA A 13 -0.84 -0.24 -11.71
N TYR A 14 -1.73 -1.21 -11.47
CA TYR A 14 -2.90 -1.47 -12.31
C TYR A 14 -3.93 -2.37 -11.62
N PHE A 15 -5.16 -2.30 -12.11
CA PHE A 15 -6.26 -3.19 -11.73
C PHE A 15 -6.48 -4.27 -12.77
N PHE A 16 -6.90 -5.45 -12.34
CA PHE A 16 -7.22 -6.56 -13.22
C PHE A 16 -8.26 -7.49 -12.59
N GLN A 17 -8.82 -8.39 -13.40
CA GLN A 17 -9.70 -9.45 -12.92
C GLN A 17 -9.03 -10.80 -13.17
N ALA A 18 -9.12 -11.70 -12.19
CA ALA A 18 -8.64 -13.06 -12.33
C ALA A 18 -9.53 -14.04 -11.56
N PRO A 19 -9.62 -15.31 -12.00
CA PRO A 19 -10.30 -16.35 -11.25
C PRO A 19 -9.51 -16.70 -9.98
N VAL A 20 -10.09 -16.38 -8.81
CA VAL A 20 -9.57 -16.78 -7.50
C VAL A 20 -10.59 -17.73 -6.88
N ARG A 21 -10.19 -18.99 -6.63
CA ARG A 21 -11.07 -20.05 -6.11
C ARG A 21 -12.38 -20.20 -6.91
N GLY A 22 -12.28 -20.10 -8.24
CA GLY A 22 -13.41 -20.23 -9.15
C GLY A 22 -14.31 -18.99 -9.28
N THR A 23 -14.04 -17.91 -8.54
CA THR A 23 -14.77 -16.64 -8.66
C THR A 23 -13.91 -15.61 -9.36
N ASN A 24 -14.45 -14.94 -10.38
CA ASN A 24 -13.75 -13.82 -11.02
C ASN A 24 -13.68 -12.65 -10.04
N THR A 25 -12.48 -12.36 -9.55
CA THR A 25 -12.23 -11.42 -8.45
C THR A 25 -11.48 -10.21 -8.98
N ALA A 26 -11.90 -9.01 -8.55
CA ALA A 26 -11.19 -7.77 -8.87
C ALA A 26 -9.96 -7.64 -7.96
N LEU A 27 -8.80 -7.53 -8.59
CA LEU A 27 -7.49 -7.47 -7.95
C LEU A 27 -6.76 -6.19 -8.35
N ALA A 28 -5.80 -5.80 -7.54
CA ALA A 28 -4.88 -4.72 -7.81
C ALA A 28 -3.44 -5.19 -7.61
N MET A 29 -2.56 -4.83 -8.55
CA MET A 29 -1.13 -4.95 -8.39
C MET A 29 -0.62 -3.67 -7.72
N VAL A 30 0.04 -3.80 -6.56
CA VAL A 30 0.45 -2.67 -5.73
C VAL A 30 1.94 -2.76 -5.43
N SER A 31 2.68 -1.66 -5.61
CA SER A 31 4.05 -1.51 -5.12
C SER A 31 4.00 -0.97 -3.70
N MET A 32 4.35 -1.80 -2.71
CA MET A 32 4.19 -1.47 -1.30
C MET A 32 5.31 -0.54 -0.81
N CYS A 33 4.94 0.47 -0.02
CA CYS A 33 5.90 1.29 0.72
C CYS A 33 6.63 0.47 1.78
N GLU A 34 7.86 0.87 2.10
CA GLU A 34 8.57 0.36 3.28
C GLU A 34 7.92 0.83 4.59
N ASP A 35 8.43 0.34 5.71
CA ASP A 35 8.02 0.87 7.01
C ASP A 35 8.53 2.32 7.18
N PRO A 36 7.75 3.18 7.87
CA PRO A 36 8.11 4.57 8.03
C PRO A 36 9.42 4.76 8.82
N HIS A 37 10.09 5.87 8.55
CA HIS A 37 11.26 6.29 9.30
C HIS A 37 10.85 6.63 10.75
N GLN A 38 11.14 5.70 11.66
CA GLN A 38 10.64 5.76 13.04
C GLN A 38 10.98 7.06 13.77
N GLY A 39 12.20 7.61 13.59
CA GLY A 39 12.59 8.87 14.25
C GLY A 39 11.71 10.07 13.87
N LEU A 40 11.31 10.20 12.60
CA LEU A 40 10.46 11.30 12.15
C LEU A 40 9.00 11.08 12.57
N LEU A 41 8.58 9.81 12.61
CA LEU A 41 7.27 9.45 13.12
C LEU A 41 7.17 9.79 14.62
N ASP A 42 8.20 9.48 15.39
CA ASP A 42 8.26 9.76 16.83
C ASP A 42 8.32 11.27 17.10
N GLU A 43 9.19 12.00 16.40
CA GLU A 43 9.31 13.47 16.51
C GLU A 43 8.01 14.21 16.13
N SER A 44 7.23 13.63 15.21
CA SER A 44 5.94 14.17 14.78
C SER A 44 4.76 13.64 15.59
N TYR A 45 4.97 12.89 16.68
CA TYR A 45 3.92 12.27 17.48
C TYR A 45 2.94 11.42 16.66
N GLY A 46 3.46 10.70 15.66
CA GLY A 46 2.68 9.84 14.79
C GLY A 46 2.00 10.54 13.61
N MET A 47 2.26 11.84 13.40
CA MET A 47 1.58 12.63 12.37
C MET A 47 2.23 12.51 10.99
N LEU A 48 3.56 12.32 10.92
CA LEU A 48 4.31 12.30 9.67
C LEU A 48 4.89 10.92 9.37
N CYS A 49 4.33 10.26 8.36
CA CYS A 49 4.78 8.95 7.87
C CYS A 49 5.72 9.12 6.66
N VAL A 50 7.02 9.26 6.92
CA VAL A 50 8.03 9.31 5.85
C VAL A 50 8.50 7.90 5.50
N THR A 51 8.35 7.50 4.25
CA THR A 51 8.75 6.17 3.76
C THR A 51 9.61 6.29 2.52
N LYS A 52 10.46 5.29 2.31
CA LYS A 52 11.05 5.07 0.99
C LYS A 52 10.05 4.35 0.09
N TRP A 53 10.04 4.74 -1.17
CA TRP A 53 9.23 4.12 -2.20
C TRP A 53 10.08 4.01 -3.46
N GLU A 54 10.11 2.79 -4.02
CA GLU A 54 10.77 2.50 -5.29
C GLU A 54 9.77 1.77 -6.19
N THR A 55 9.36 2.44 -7.28
CA THR A 55 8.40 1.90 -8.23
C THR A 55 8.82 0.52 -8.74
N GLY A 56 7.90 -0.45 -8.69
CA GLY A 56 8.14 -1.80 -9.21
C GLY A 56 8.88 -2.74 -8.24
N LYS A 57 9.24 -2.27 -7.03
CA LYS A 57 9.69 -3.13 -5.93
C LYS A 57 8.55 -3.43 -4.95
N ASN A 58 8.76 -4.44 -4.09
CA ASN A 58 7.81 -4.87 -3.05
C ASN A 58 6.39 -5.05 -3.58
N MET A 59 6.26 -5.71 -4.73
CA MET A 59 4.98 -5.88 -5.43
C MET A 59 4.10 -6.90 -4.70
N ALA A 60 2.84 -6.54 -4.49
CA ALA A 60 1.82 -7.39 -3.91
C ALA A 60 0.55 -7.37 -4.75
N VAL A 61 -0.15 -8.51 -4.79
CA VAL A 61 -1.50 -8.59 -5.36
C VAL A 61 -2.49 -8.59 -4.21
N VAL A 62 -3.42 -7.65 -4.24
CA VAL A 62 -4.48 -7.52 -3.23
C VAL A 62 -5.85 -7.53 -3.89
N GLU A 63 -6.87 -7.92 -3.15
CA GLU A 63 -8.25 -7.69 -3.58
C GLU A 63 -8.49 -6.18 -3.66
N ALA A 64 -9.08 -5.70 -4.75
CA ALA A 64 -9.31 -4.27 -4.93
C ALA A 64 -10.17 -3.67 -3.80
N LYS A 65 -11.02 -4.48 -3.17
CA LYS A 65 -11.88 -4.09 -2.04
C LYS A 65 -11.12 -3.88 -0.72
N SER A 66 -9.87 -4.32 -0.60
CA SER A 66 -9.06 -4.08 0.61
C SER A 66 -8.39 -2.69 0.62
N ILE A 67 -8.53 -1.93 -0.46
CA ILE A 67 -8.01 -0.57 -0.57
C ILE A 67 -9.01 0.38 0.08
N ASP A 68 -8.71 0.79 1.31
CA ASP A 68 -9.60 1.63 2.12
C ASP A 68 -9.70 3.08 1.63
N SER A 69 -8.63 3.62 1.04
CA SER A 69 -8.53 5.04 0.66
C SER A 69 -7.43 5.25 -0.38
N VAL A 70 -7.58 6.32 -1.16
CA VAL A 70 -6.55 6.81 -2.07
C VAL A 70 -5.91 8.05 -1.45
N VAL A 71 -4.58 8.07 -1.38
CA VAL A 71 -3.79 9.17 -0.81
C VAL A 71 -2.79 9.69 -1.83
N ALA A 72 -2.36 10.94 -1.68
CA ALA A 72 -1.25 11.48 -2.44
C ALA A 72 0.07 11.22 -1.70
N PHE A 73 1.09 10.77 -2.42
CA PHE A 73 2.46 10.80 -1.92
C PHE A 73 3.08 12.16 -2.23
N LEU A 74 3.46 12.88 -1.17
CA LEU A 74 4.13 14.17 -1.28
C LEU A 74 5.64 13.96 -1.12
N PRO A 75 6.48 14.49 -2.02
CA PRO A 75 7.92 14.52 -1.81
C PRO A 75 8.26 15.26 -0.52
N PHE A 76 9.16 14.69 0.28
CA PHE A 76 9.63 15.22 1.55
C PHE A 76 11.16 15.29 1.57
#